data_AF-A0A7C1UFC9-F1
#
_entry.id   AF-A0A7C1UFC9-F1
#
_cell.length_a   1.000
_cell.length_b   1.000
_cell.length_c   1.000
_cell.angle_alpha   90.00
_cell.angle_beta   90.00
_cell.angle_gamma   90.00
#
_symmetry.space_group_name_H-M   'P 1'
#
loop_
_entity.id
_entity.type
_entity.pdbx_description
1 polymer ?
#
loop_
_entity_poly.entity_id
_entity_poly.type
_entity_poly.pdbx_seq_one_letter_code
_entity_poly.pdbx_strand_id
1 'polypeptide(L)'
;MSTPVSTIPSSCPCPGVRTAGPWPRPPWSRRPMPEAGLHRPDPHTVGIYESNAARWRDARTAEHRELARSIAAARAEGGLVADLGCGPGLHLSELAVDGAPVVALDVARAMLELIDPGLDTLAVRSDIATLPLAGGCLGAVWASKSYVHVQRQHLPLALWDLHRVCRVGAPAALRVFCGDQPDGPHAGDEFGSRNYTWWDEELLLGLYEGAGFSLQARQVVGEHAVVDVFHTLRRERTLADTVGPDMAVLLVGLNPSLHAADAGYGFAGPSNRFWRAAAASGLITRAHDPLRALLDDGVGMTDLVKRATARASEVDRAEYRRGADRLERLVDLLGPRVVCLVGLSGWRAARDPKARPGLQEQTLAGRPVYVMPNPSGLNTHITLEGLTGHLAEVRRLADRF
;
A
#
# COMPACT_ATOMS: atom_id res chain seq x y z
N MET A 1 -3.08 -62.47 -24.27
CA MET A 1 -2.23 -61.35 -24.74
C MET A 1 -1.99 -60.42 -23.56
N SER A 2 -0.92 -60.69 -22.80
CA SER A 2 -0.44 -59.85 -21.71
C SER A 2 1.06 -60.11 -21.57
N THR A 3 1.89 -59.14 -21.96
CA THR A 3 3.34 -59.13 -21.73
C THR A 3 3.63 -58.47 -20.37
N PRO A 4 4.55 -59.01 -19.55
CA PRO A 4 4.91 -58.38 -18.27
C PRO A 4 5.87 -57.21 -18.50
N VAL A 5 5.63 -56.13 -17.77
CA VAL A 5 6.43 -54.90 -17.76
C VAL A 5 7.76 -55.16 -17.06
N SER A 6 8.85 -54.86 -17.78
CA SER A 6 10.22 -54.88 -17.27
C SER A 6 10.48 -53.66 -16.38
N THR A 7 10.92 -53.91 -15.15
CA THR A 7 11.41 -52.91 -14.20
C THR A 7 12.81 -52.42 -14.58
N ILE A 8 12.96 -51.11 -14.82
CA ILE A 8 14.25 -50.44 -15.03
C ILE A 8 14.84 -50.06 -13.64
N PRO A 9 16.14 -50.28 -13.39
CA PRO A 9 16.75 -49.98 -12.10
C PRO A 9 17.03 -48.48 -11.94
N SER A 10 16.75 -48.00 -10.72
CA SER A 10 17.07 -46.68 -10.21
C SER A 10 18.58 -46.43 -10.16
N SER A 11 19.05 -45.39 -10.85
CA SER A 11 20.25 -44.66 -10.42
C SER A 11 20.29 -43.27 -11.06
N CYS A 12 20.31 -42.23 -10.23
CA CYS A 12 21.42 -41.26 -10.06
C CYS A 12 20.86 -39.99 -9.38
N PRO A 13 21.21 -39.71 -8.12
CA PRO A 13 20.78 -38.47 -7.46
C PRO A 13 21.54 -37.27 -8.04
N CYS A 14 20.81 -36.37 -8.69
CA CYS A 14 21.33 -35.06 -9.06
C CYS A 14 21.85 -34.32 -7.80
N PRO A 15 23.06 -33.76 -7.81
CA PRO A 15 23.61 -33.05 -6.67
C PRO A 15 22.72 -31.83 -6.32
N GLY A 16 22.50 -31.67 -5.01
CA GLY A 16 21.47 -30.87 -4.40
C GLY A 16 21.29 -29.45 -4.96
N VAL A 17 20.09 -29.20 -5.48
CA VAL A 17 19.49 -27.87 -5.39
C VAL A 17 19.23 -27.63 -3.89
N ARG A 18 20.16 -26.93 -3.24
CA ARG A 18 19.86 -26.27 -1.97
C ARG A 18 18.67 -25.37 -2.25
N THR A 19 17.50 -25.72 -1.73
CA THR A 19 16.41 -24.77 -1.56
C THR A 19 16.99 -23.65 -0.71
N ALA A 20 17.31 -22.52 -1.34
CA ALA A 20 17.66 -21.32 -0.60
C ALA A 20 16.51 -21.10 0.40
N GLY A 21 16.83 -21.13 1.70
CA GLY A 21 15.85 -20.77 2.71
C GLY A 21 15.23 -19.41 2.39
N PRO A 22 14.03 -19.10 2.92
CA PRO A 22 13.38 -17.84 2.63
C PRO A 22 14.35 -16.69 2.95
N TRP A 23 14.56 -15.81 1.97
CA TRP A 23 15.38 -14.62 2.15
C TRP A 23 14.84 -13.83 3.34
N PRO A 24 15.73 -13.24 4.16
CA PRO A 24 15.28 -12.49 5.32
C PRO A 24 14.38 -11.35 4.85
N ARG A 25 13.12 -11.37 5.30
CA ARG A 25 12.21 -10.22 5.11
C ARG A 25 12.86 -8.97 5.72
N PRO A 26 12.67 -7.79 5.12
CA PRO A 26 13.26 -6.57 5.63
C PRO A 26 12.75 -6.29 7.05
N PRO A 27 13.56 -5.63 7.92
CA PRO A 27 13.25 -5.47 9.34
C PRO A 27 11.89 -4.83 9.62
N TRP A 28 11.47 -3.86 8.79
CA TRP A 28 10.18 -3.17 8.90
C TRP A 28 8.97 -4.08 8.68
N SER A 29 9.12 -5.19 7.94
CA SER A 29 8.01 -6.15 7.74
C SER A 29 7.64 -6.90 9.02
N ARG A 30 8.55 -6.95 10.00
CA ARG A 30 8.38 -7.66 11.28
C ARG A 30 8.12 -6.74 12.45
N ARG A 31 8.32 -5.43 12.28
CA ARG A 31 8.23 -4.42 13.35
C ARG A 31 7.17 -3.37 13.00
N PRO A 32 6.61 -2.69 14.00
CA PRO A 32 5.79 -1.50 13.78
C PRO A 32 6.51 -0.44 12.93
N MET A 33 5.73 0.41 12.28
CA MET A 33 6.27 1.58 11.61
C MET A 33 6.97 2.54 12.60
N PRO A 34 8.03 3.22 12.17
CA PRO A 34 8.70 4.26 12.96
C PRO A 34 7.87 5.54 13.04
N GLU A 35 7.59 6.05 14.23
CA GLU A 35 6.73 7.25 14.41
C GLU A 35 7.31 8.55 13.82
N ALA A 36 8.63 8.68 13.69
CA ALA A 36 9.28 9.90 13.24
C ALA A 36 9.08 10.13 11.72
N GLY A 37 8.52 11.29 11.36
CA GLY A 37 8.31 11.72 9.96
C GLY A 37 7.02 11.21 9.30
N LEU A 38 6.11 10.58 10.06
CA LEU A 38 4.82 10.10 9.56
C LEU A 38 3.68 11.10 9.79
N HIS A 39 2.54 10.80 9.15
CA HIS A 39 1.26 11.46 9.39
C HIS A 39 0.99 11.62 10.90
N ARG A 40 0.39 12.75 11.27
CA ARG A 40 -0.12 12.97 12.61
C ARG A 40 -1.62 13.22 12.53
N PRO A 41 -2.41 12.59 13.40
CA PRO A 41 -3.84 12.81 13.44
C PRO A 41 -4.10 14.28 13.80
N ASP A 42 -5.13 14.86 13.17
CA ASP A 42 -5.50 16.25 13.40
C ASP A 42 -5.92 16.45 14.87
N PRO A 43 -5.17 17.23 15.68
CA PRO A 43 -5.41 17.33 17.12
C PRO A 43 -6.77 17.95 17.45
N HIS A 44 -7.30 18.80 16.57
CA HIS A 44 -8.63 19.38 16.72
C HIS A 44 -9.72 18.31 16.61
N THR A 45 -9.69 17.49 15.55
CA THR A 45 -10.62 16.38 15.35
C THR A 45 -10.52 15.33 16.46
N VAL A 46 -9.29 14.98 16.88
CA VAL A 46 -9.09 14.07 18.02
C VAL A 46 -9.68 14.66 19.29
N GLY A 47 -9.43 15.94 19.58
CA GLY A 47 -9.98 16.64 20.75
C GLY A 47 -11.51 16.65 20.78
N ILE A 48 -12.17 16.76 19.61
CA ILE A 48 -13.63 16.63 19.50
C ILE A 48 -14.09 15.24 19.92
N TYR A 49 -13.45 14.18 19.41
CA TYR A 49 -13.80 12.80 19.79
C TYR A 49 -13.54 12.53 21.27
N GLU A 50 -12.41 12.97 21.81
CA GLU A 50 -12.08 12.84 23.24
C GLU A 50 -13.14 13.53 24.12
N SER A 51 -13.61 14.72 23.74
CA SER A 51 -14.54 15.52 24.54
C SER A 51 -16.01 15.09 24.41
N ASN A 52 -16.39 14.43 23.31
CA ASN A 52 -17.78 14.11 22.98
C ASN A 52 -18.07 12.60 22.95
N ALA A 53 -17.14 11.74 23.38
CA ALA A 53 -17.22 10.29 23.22
C ALA A 53 -18.56 9.68 23.69
N ALA A 54 -19.02 10.03 24.89
CA ALA A 54 -20.28 9.52 25.44
C ALA A 54 -21.49 9.95 24.60
N ARG A 55 -21.57 11.24 24.22
CA ARG A 55 -22.62 11.76 23.34
C ARG A 55 -22.60 11.05 21.98
N TRP A 56 -21.41 10.81 21.44
CA TRP A 56 -21.24 10.11 20.17
C TRP A 56 -21.77 8.67 20.26
N ARG A 57 -21.42 7.93 21.31
CA ARG A 57 -21.91 6.57 21.57
C ARG A 57 -23.44 6.54 21.66
N ASP A 58 -24.02 7.46 22.42
CA ASP A 58 -25.46 7.46 22.69
C ASP A 58 -26.29 7.88 21.46
N ALA A 59 -25.70 8.68 20.56
CA ALA A 59 -26.36 9.16 19.35
C ALA A 59 -26.22 8.22 18.14
N ARG A 60 -25.45 7.13 18.24
CA ARG A 60 -25.08 6.28 17.10
C ARG A 60 -25.36 4.81 17.37
N THR A 61 -25.80 4.11 16.33
CA THR A 61 -25.98 2.65 16.33
C THR A 61 -25.15 2.04 15.21
N ALA A 62 -24.70 0.80 15.38
CA ALA A 62 -23.95 0.12 14.33
C ALA A 62 -24.81 -0.08 13.07
N GLU A 63 -24.37 0.53 11.97
CA GLU A 63 -24.93 0.37 10.63
C GLU A 63 -24.21 -0.75 9.86
N HIS A 64 -24.83 -1.38 8.86
CA HIS A 64 -24.21 -2.41 8.00
C HIS A 64 -23.61 -3.61 8.76
N ARG A 65 -24.25 -4.01 9.86
CA ARG A 65 -23.86 -5.14 10.72
C ARG A 65 -23.61 -6.44 9.95
N GLU A 66 -24.47 -6.75 8.99
CA GLU A 66 -24.32 -7.97 8.16
C GLU A 66 -23.08 -7.93 7.27
N LEU A 67 -22.73 -6.76 6.74
CA LEU A 67 -21.49 -6.59 5.98
C LEU A 67 -20.27 -6.73 6.90
N ALA A 68 -20.27 -6.10 8.09
CA ALA A 68 -19.19 -6.27 9.06
C ALA A 68 -18.97 -7.75 9.42
N ARG A 69 -20.06 -8.48 9.71
CA ARG A 69 -20.02 -9.91 10.00
C ARG A 69 -19.49 -10.74 8.83
N SER A 70 -19.91 -10.43 7.59
CA SER A 70 -19.46 -11.19 6.41
C SER A 70 -17.97 -10.97 6.12
N ILE A 71 -17.46 -9.75 6.33
CA ILE A 71 -16.03 -9.43 6.22
C ILE A 71 -15.21 -10.20 7.26
N ALA A 72 -15.66 -10.21 8.53
CA ALA A 72 -15.01 -10.97 9.59
C ALA A 72 -15.03 -12.48 9.32
N ALA A 73 -16.17 -13.03 8.88
CA ALA A 73 -16.31 -14.45 8.54
C ALA A 73 -15.42 -14.86 7.36
N ALA A 74 -15.13 -13.94 6.43
CA ALA A 74 -14.23 -14.15 5.30
C ALA A 74 -12.74 -13.96 5.64
N ARG A 75 -12.38 -13.86 6.93
CA ARG A 75 -10.99 -13.67 7.37
C ARG A 75 -10.04 -14.71 6.79
N ALA A 76 -8.85 -14.27 6.40
CA ALA A 76 -7.77 -15.16 6.01
C ALA A 76 -7.30 -16.00 7.20
N GLU A 77 -7.07 -17.29 6.95
CA GLU A 77 -6.70 -18.28 7.97
C GLU A 77 -5.49 -17.83 8.81
N GLY A 78 -5.63 -17.98 10.13
CA GLY A 78 -4.60 -17.64 11.11
C GLY A 78 -4.37 -16.13 11.32
N GLY A 79 -5.24 -15.27 10.81
CA GLY A 79 -5.19 -13.82 11.04
C GLY A 79 -6.28 -13.31 11.98
N LEU A 80 -5.97 -12.24 12.73
CA LEU A 80 -6.91 -11.54 13.61
C LEU A 80 -7.89 -10.68 12.82
N VAL A 81 -9.05 -10.39 13.39
CA VAL A 81 -9.98 -9.38 12.86
C VAL A 81 -9.67 -8.04 13.54
N ALA A 82 -9.64 -6.95 12.78
CA ALA A 82 -9.45 -5.61 13.34
C ALA A 82 -10.58 -4.65 12.95
N ASP A 83 -10.97 -3.80 13.90
CA ASP A 83 -11.76 -2.60 13.69
C ASP A 83 -10.83 -1.39 13.81
N LEU A 84 -10.54 -0.72 12.67
CA LEU A 84 -9.60 0.39 12.59
C LEU A 84 -10.37 1.72 12.60
N GLY A 85 -10.23 2.48 13.68
CA GLY A 85 -11.09 3.60 14.03
C GLY A 85 -12.41 3.11 14.62
N CYS A 86 -12.34 2.22 15.62
CA CYS A 86 -13.49 1.50 16.16
C CYS A 86 -14.48 2.39 16.91
N GLY A 87 -14.11 3.63 17.26
CA GLY A 87 -14.90 4.49 18.14
C GLY A 87 -15.21 3.76 19.46
N PRO A 88 -16.46 3.82 19.95
CA PRO A 88 -16.86 3.11 21.17
C PRO A 88 -17.12 1.61 20.96
N GLY A 89 -16.69 1.04 19.82
CA GLY A 89 -16.77 -0.39 19.56
C GLY A 89 -18.11 -0.88 19.01
N LEU A 90 -18.82 -0.06 18.22
CA LEU A 90 -20.18 -0.36 17.75
C LEU A 90 -20.28 -1.68 16.95
N HIS A 91 -19.22 -2.07 16.23
CA HIS A 91 -19.20 -3.25 15.36
C HIS A 91 -18.47 -4.45 15.98
N LEU A 92 -17.91 -4.32 17.19
CA LEU A 92 -17.03 -5.35 17.76
C LEU A 92 -17.75 -6.69 17.96
N SER A 93 -19.03 -6.66 18.32
CA SER A 93 -19.85 -7.87 18.46
C SER A 93 -20.07 -8.63 17.14
N GLU A 94 -20.21 -7.91 16.02
CA GLU A 94 -20.32 -8.52 14.68
C GLU A 94 -18.98 -9.05 14.18
N LEU A 95 -17.87 -8.41 14.59
CA LEU A 95 -16.52 -8.76 14.17
C LEU A 95 -15.93 -9.93 14.98
N ALA A 96 -16.45 -10.20 16.18
CA ALA A 96 -16.03 -11.29 17.06
C ALA A 96 -16.53 -12.66 16.58
N VAL A 97 -15.99 -13.13 15.44
CA VAL A 97 -16.32 -14.43 14.85
C VAL A 97 -15.46 -15.57 15.42
N ASP A 98 -16.10 -16.71 15.66
CA ASP A 98 -15.51 -17.94 16.22
C ASP A 98 -14.77 -17.74 17.56
N GLY A 99 -15.16 -16.73 18.35
CA GLY A 99 -14.58 -16.46 19.67
C GLY A 99 -13.11 -15.98 19.64
N ALA A 100 -12.60 -15.53 18.50
CA ALA A 100 -11.28 -14.91 18.42
C ALA A 100 -11.35 -13.44 18.88
N PRO A 101 -10.33 -12.93 19.59
CA PRO A 101 -10.31 -11.54 20.02
C PRO A 101 -10.23 -10.59 18.83
N VAL A 102 -10.95 -9.48 18.91
CA VAL A 102 -10.92 -8.41 17.90
C VAL A 102 -9.93 -7.33 18.32
N VAL A 103 -9.07 -6.90 17.40
CA VAL A 103 -8.21 -5.72 17.61
C VAL A 103 -9.06 -4.47 17.40
N ALA A 104 -9.32 -3.72 18.47
CA ALA A 104 -10.09 -2.48 18.43
C ALA A 104 -9.10 -1.31 18.48
N LEU A 105 -8.91 -0.60 17.37
CA LEU A 105 -7.93 0.49 17.27
C LEU A 105 -8.65 1.83 17.16
N ASP A 106 -8.28 2.79 17.98
CA ASP A 106 -8.73 4.18 17.85
C ASP A 106 -7.64 5.14 18.34
N VAL A 107 -7.63 6.36 17.80
CA VAL A 107 -6.70 7.41 18.24
C VAL A 107 -7.20 8.08 19.54
N ALA A 108 -8.51 8.18 19.71
CA ALA A 108 -9.15 8.79 20.86
C ALA A 108 -9.25 7.80 22.02
N ARG A 109 -8.62 8.13 23.14
CA ARG A 109 -8.63 7.27 24.33
C ARG A 109 -10.04 7.14 24.91
N ALA A 110 -10.79 8.25 24.97
CA ALA A 110 -12.15 8.24 25.50
C ALA A 110 -13.09 7.32 24.72
N MET A 111 -12.82 7.06 23.44
CA MET A 111 -13.59 6.09 22.64
C MET A 111 -13.31 4.65 23.09
N LEU A 112 -12.03 4.30 23.25
CA LEU A 112 -11.61 2.97 23.72
C LEU A 112 -12.13 2.66 25.13
N GLU A 113 -12.20 3.66 26.01
CA GLU A 113 -12.73 3.50 27.38
C GLU A 113 -14.24 3.22 27.42
N LEU A 114 -14.97 3.41 26.31
CA LEU A 114 -16.41 3.11 26.19
C LEU A 114 -16.70 1.71 25.65
N ILE A 115 -15.68 0.96 25.22
CA ILE A 115 -15.85 -0.41 24.74
C ILE A 115 -16.41 -1.28 25.86
N ASP A 116 -17.41 -2.10 25.52
CA ASP A 116 -18.01 -3.05 26.46
C ASP A 116 -16.95 -4.02 27.00
N PRO A 117 -16.66 -4.03 28.32
CA PRO A 117 -15.67 -4.92 28.91
C PRO A 117 -16.05 -6.40 28.84
N GLY A 118 -17.30 -6.73 28.47
CA GLY A 118 -17.75 -8.10 28.19
C GLY A 118 -17.29 -8.65 26.84
N LEU A 119 -16.75 -7.81 25.94
CA LEU A 119 -16.24 -8.24 24.64
C LEU A 119 -14.76 -8.58 24.71
N ASP A 120 -14.39 -9.75 24.17
CA ASP A 120 -12.98 -10.16 24.05
C ASP A 120 -12.26 -9.31 22.98
N THR A 121 -11.58 -8.27 23.45
CA THR A 121 -11.05 -7.20 22.60
C THR A 121 -9.64 -6.81 23.03
N LEU A 122 -8.79 -6.53 22.04
CA LEU A 122 -7.48 -5.93 22.22
C LEU A 122 -7.58 -4.45 21.86
N ALA A 123 -7.88 -3.61 22.84
CA ALA A 123 -7.96 -2.17 22.66
C ALA A 123 -6.55 -1.56 22.47
N VAL A 124 -6.33 -0.89 21.35
CA VAL A 124 -5.03 -0.32 20.97
C VAL A 124 -5.20 1.15 20.62
N ARG A 125 -4.54 2.03 21.37
CA ARG A 125 -4.49 3.46 21.02
C ARG A 125 -3.42 3.72 19.98
N SER A 126 -3.79 4.10 18.77
CA SER A 126 -2.84 4.50 17.73
C SER A 126 -3.50 5.31 16.61
N ASP A 127 -2.69 5.98 15.81
CA ASP A 127 -3.12 6.51 14.51
C ASP A 127 -3.35 5.37 13.52
N ILE A 128 -4.43 5.44 12.74
CA ILE A 128 -4.74 4.49 11.67
C ILE A 128 -3.72 4.59 10.51
N ALA A 129 -3.03 5.72 10.38
CA ALA A 129 -1.93 5.90 9.43
C ALA A 129 -0.59 5.31 9.92
N THR A 130 -0.53 4.77 11.14
CA THR A 130 0.68 4.16 11.72
C THR A 130 0.30 3.03 12.66
N LEU A 131 0.08 1.85 12.09
CA LEU A 131 -0.43 0.68 12.79
C LEU A 131 0.68 0.03 13.62
N PRO A 132 0.50 -0.10 14.96
CA PRO A 132 1.49 -0.65 15.88
C PRO A 132 1.48 -2.18 15.87
N LEU A 133 1.25 -2.77 14.69
CA LEU A 133 1.00 -4.19 14.48
C LEU A 133 2.14 -4.82 13.68
N ALA A 134 2.36 -6.12 13.89
CA ALA A 134 3.32 -6.89 13.10
C ALA A 134 2.79 -7.16 11.68
N GLY A 135 3.70 -7.34 10.71
CA GLY A 135 3.29 -7.63 9.33
C GLY A 135 2.57 -8.98 9.20
N GLY A 136 1.48 -9.02 8.43
CA GLY A 136 0.70 -10.22 8.13
C GLY A 136 -0.06 -10.82 9.33
N CYS A 137 -0.35 -10.04 10.37
CA CYS A 137 -1.12 -10.49 11.52
C CYS A 137 -2.63 -10.39 11.34
N LEU A 138 -3.13 -9.52 10.46
CA LEU A 138 -4.56 -9.30 10.24
C LEU A 138 -5.10 -10.19 9.13
N GLY A 139 -6.18 -10.91 9.44
CA GLY A 139 -6.93 -11.77 8.54
C GLY A 139 -8.15 -11.09 7.93
N ALA A 140 -8.74 -10.10 8.59
CA ALA A 140 -9.80 -9.24 8.06
C ALA A 140 -9.74 -7.84 8.70
N VAL A 141 -10.19 -6.83 7.96
CA VAL A 141 -10.23 -5.44 8.43
C VAL A 141 -11.59 -4.80 8.19
N TRP A 142 -12.11 -4.16 9.22
CA TRP A 142 -13.22 -3.22 9.15
C TRP A 142 -12.69 -1.82 9.45
N ALA A 143 -13.05 -0.83 8.63
CA ALA A 143 -12.65 0.56 8.82
C ALA A 143 -13.76 1.48 8.30
N SER A 144 -14.69 1.88 9.17
CA SER A 144 -15.86 2.66 8.76
C SER A 144 -15.71 4.13 9.14
N LYS A 145 -15.56 5.02 8.14
CA LYS A 145 -15.39 6.48 8.33
C LYS A 145 -14.21 6.85 9.24
N SER A 146 -13.13 6.08 9.15
CA SER A 146 -11.89 6.33 9.89
C SER A 146 -10.77 6.89 9.00
N TYR A 147 -10.58 6.31 7.80
CA TYR A 147 -9.64 6.83 6.80
C TYR A 147 -10.04 8.20 6.22
N VAL A 148 -11.27 8.66 6.46
CA VAL A 148 -11.70 10.04 6.14
C VAL A 148 -10.95 11.10 6.96
N HIS A 149 -10.23 10.70 8.01
CA HIS A 149 -9.40 11.60 8.83
C HIS A 149 -7.91 11.57 8.44
N VAL A 150 -7.54 10.79 7.42
CA VAL A 150 -6.18 10.77 6.88
C VAL A 150 -6.11 11.72 5.69
N GLN A 151 -5.21 12.72 5.79
CA GLN A 151 -5.02 13.70 4.72
C GLN A 151 -4.67 13.03 3.38
N ARG A 152 -5.14 13.60 2.26
CA ARG A 152 -5.02 12.97 0.92
C ARG A 152 -3.60 12.51 0.59
N GLN A 153 -2.61 13.38 0.82
CA GLN A 153 -1.20 13.12 0.51
C GLN A 153 -0.56 12.01 1.37
N HIS A 154 -1.19 11.65 2.50
CA HIS A 154 -0.69 10.64 3.42
C HIS A 154 -1.42 9.29 3.30
N LEU A 155 -2.59 9.24 2.64
CA LEU A 155 -3.34 7.99 2.46
C LEU A 155 -2.51 6.89 1.78
N PRO A 156 -1.69 7.15 0.74
CA PRO A 156 -0.91 6.08 0.09
C PRO A 156 -0.02 5.30 1.07
N LEU A 157 0.68 6.00 1.97
CA LEU A 157 1.54 5.36 2.96
C LEU A 157 0.73 4.66 4.08
N ALA A 158 -0.43 5.20 4.45
CA ALA A 158 -1.35 4.54 5.37
C ALA A 158 -1.88 3.21 4.78
N LEU A 159 -2.23 3.21 3.49
CA LEU A 159 -2.64 1.99 2.79
C LEU A 159 -1.49 1.00 2.60
N TRP A 160 -0.26 1.47 2.43
CA TRP A 160 0.93 0.61 2.48
C TRP A 160 1.06 -0.10 3.83
N ASP A 161 0.82 0.62 4.92
CA ASP A 161 0.90 0.04 6.26
C ASP A 161 -0.23 -0.97 6.51
N LEU A 162 -1.45 -0.66 6.02
CA LEU A 162 -2.56 -1.61 5.98
C LEU A 162 -2.19 -2.88 5.19
N HIS A 163 -1.57 -2.73 4.01
CA HIS A 163 -1.09 -3.86 3.21
C HIS A 163 -0.06 -4.70 3.97
N ARG A 164 0.86 -4.05 4.71
CA ARG A 164 1.92 -4.71 5.49
C ARG A 164 1.31 -5.59 6.57
N VAL A 165 0.33 -5.10 7.32
CA VAL A 165 -0.28 -5.84 8.45
C VAL A 165 -1.27 -6.92 7.98
N CYS A 166 -1.85 -6.78 6.79
CA CYS A 166 -2.80 -7.75 6.24
C CYS A 166 -2.12 -8.99 5.64
N ARG A 167 -2.71 -10.16 5.88
CA ARG A 167 -2.36 -11.40 5.18
C ARG A 167 -2.75 -11.30 3.71
N VAL A 168 -2.04 -12.05 2.87
CA VAL A 168 -2.43 -12.22 1.47
C VAL A 168 -3.83 -12.82 1.40
N GLY A 169 -4.71 -12.20 0.62
CA GLY A 169 -6.10 -12.62 0.46
C GLY A 169 -7.07 -12.12 1.53
N ALA A 170 -6.58 -11.43 2.58
CA ALA A 170 -7.43 -10.86 3.62
C ALA A 170 -8.42 -9.83 3.02
N PRO A 171 -9.72 -9.90 3.36
CA PRO A 171 -10.68 -8.85 3.03
C PRO A 171 -10.46 -7.61 3.91
N ALA A 172 -10.69 -6.44 3.33
CA ALA A 172 -10.78 -5.19 4.07
C ALA A 172 -11.98 -4.39 3.57
N ALA A 173 -12.83 -3.89 4.48
CA ALA A 173 -13.94 -3.00 4.13
C ALA A 173 -13.65 -1.59 4.64
N LEU A 174 -13.53 -0.65 3.72
CA LEU A 174 -13.30 0.77 3.99
C LEU A 174 -14.54 1.57 3.62
N ARG A 175 -15.10 2.33 4.57
CA ARG A 175 -16.14 3.34 4.29
C ARG A 175 -15.49 4.71 4.26
N VAL A 176 -15.63 5.41 3.14
CA VAL A 176 -15.09 6.74 2.94
C VAL A 176 -16.13 7.68 2.37
N PHE A 177 -15.82 8.97 2.32
CA PHE A 177 -16.62 9.98 1.63
C PHE A 177 -16.07 10.20 0.22
N CYS A 178 -16.96 10.14 -0.77
CA CYS A 178 -16.64 10.43 -2.16
C CYS A 178 -17.20 11.81 -2.54
N GLY A 179 -16.39 12.59 -3.24
CA GLY A 179 -16.71 13.97 -3.60
C GLY A 179 -15.49 14.78 -3.99
N ASP A 180 -15.73 15.97 -4.53
CA ASP A 180 -14.73 16.93 -4.99
C ASP A 180 -14.45 18.06 -3.98
N GLN A 181 -15.02 17.98 -2.77
CA GLN A 181 -14.80 19.01 -1.75
C GLN A 181 -13.33 19.05 -1.31
N PRO A 182 -12.78 20.23 -0.97
CA PRO A 182 -11.45 20.31 -0.38
C PRO A 182 -11.41 19.60 0.98
N ASP A 183 -10.21 19.14 1.35
CA ASP A 183 -9.96 18.65 2.71
C ASP A 183 -10.17 19.78 3.72
N GLY A 184 -10.77 19.46 4.86
CA GLY A 184 -10.92 20.43 5.94
C GLY A 184 -12.21 20.29 6.73
N PRO A 185 -12.56 21.31 7.52
CA PRO A 185 -13.68 21.26 8.43
C PRO A 185 -14.99 21.25 7.65
N HIS A 186 -15.87 20.30 7.97
CA HIS A 186 -17.18 20.26 7.33
C HIS A 186 -18.20 21.13 8.08
N ALA A 187 -18.80 22.09 7.38
CA ALA A 187 -19.90 22.89 7.90
C ALA A 187 -21.15 22.02 8.06
N GLY A 188 -21.74 21.99 9.27
CA GLY A 188 -22.90 21.13 9.58
C GLY A 188 -22.56 19.83 10.29
N ASP A 189 -21.31 19.60 10.68
CA ASP A 189 -20.95 18.49 11.55
C ASP A 189 -21.58 18.65 12.96
N GLU A 190 -22.46 17.72 13.30
CA GLU A 190 -23.24 17.66 14.55
C GLU A 190 -22.38 17.61 15.83
N PHE A 191 -21.14 17.13 15.73
CA PHE A 191 -20.22 16.94 16.85
C PHE A 191 -19.11 18.00 16.89
N GLY A 192 -19.17 19.01 16.01
CA GLY A 192 -18.16 20.05 15.86
C GLY A 192 -17.40 19.89 14.54
N SER A 193 -16.83 20.98 14.04
CA SER A 193 -16.20 21.09 12.72
C SER A 193 -14.94 20.23 12.54
N ARG A 194 -15.10 18.90 12.55
CA ARG A 194 -14.04 17.92 12.32
C ARG A 194 -13.54 17.99 10.89
N ASN A 195 -12.27 17.67 10.71
CA ASN A 195 -11.63 17.63 9.42
C ASN A 195 -11.90 16.29 8.73
N TYR A 196 -12.34 16.39 7.46
CA TYR A 196 -12.56 15.24 6.61
C TYR A 196 -11.82 15.39 5.29
N THR A 197 -11.44 14.25 4.74
CA THR A 197 -10.95 14.08 3.38
C THR A 197 -12.02 13.41 2.53
N TRP A 198 -12.23 13.99 1.36
CA TRP A 198 -13.17 13.54 0.34
C TRP A 198 -12.41 12.96 -0.84
N TRP A 199 -12.96 11.95 -1.50
CA TRP A 199 -12.24 11.23 -2.54
C TRP A 199 -12.93 11.30 -3.89
N ASP A 200 -12.19 11.76 -4.90
CA ASP A 200 -12.45 11.32 -6.27
C ASP A 200 -12.28 9.79 -6.32
N GLU A 201 -13.29 9.12 -6.85
CA GLU A 201 -13.34 7.67 -6.78
C GLU A 201 -12.31 7.02 -7.71
N GLU A 202 -12.02 7.60 -8.88
CA GLU A 202 -11.03 7.04 -9.79
C GLU A 202 -9.61 7.14 -9.21
N LEU A 203 -9.28 8.27 -8.58
CA LEU A 203 -8.05 8.44 -7.83
C LEU A 203 -7.95 7.41 -6.71
N LEU A 204 -8.99 7.29 -5.87
CA LEU A 204 -8.99 6.38 -4.72
C LEU A 204 -8.83 4.91 -5.13
N LEU A 205 -9.53 4.46 -6.18
CA LEU A 205 -9.35 3.11 -6.71
C LEU A 205 -7.93 2.88 -7.22
N GLY A 206 -7.30 3.91 -7.81
CA GLY A 206 -5.88 3.89 -8.16
C GLY A 206 -4.98 3.75 -6.93
N LEU A 207 -5.28 4.44 -5.83
CA LEU A 207 -4.52 4.32 -4.59
C LEU A 207 -4.65 2.92 -3.95
N TYR A 208 -5.85 2.33 -3.98
CA TYR A 208 -6.05 0.94 -3.55
C TYR A 208 -5.21 -0.03 -4.40
N GLU A 209 -5.24 0.11 -5.73
CA GLU A 209 -4.42 -0.72 -6.62
C GLU A 209 -2.92 -0.55 -6.33
N GLY A 210 -2.45 0.69 -6.17
CA GLY A 210 -1.07 1.03 -5.81
C GLY A 210 -0.62 0.42 -4.47
N ALA A 211 -1.52 0.41 -3.48
CA ALA A 211 -1.31 -0.26 -2.21
C ALA A 211 -1.49 -1.79 -2.27
N GLY A 212 -1.76 -2.36 -3.45
CA GLY A 212 -1.87 -3.80 -3.64
C GLY A 212 -3.18 -4.40 -3.14
N PHE A 213 -4.28 -3.65 -3.26
CA PHE A 213 -5.64 -4.10 -3.02
C PHE A 213 -6.44 -4.16 -4.32
N SER A 214 -7.26 -5.20 -4.47
CA SER A 214 -8.24 -5.29 -5.56
C SER A 214 -9.64 -5.01 -5.02
N LEU A 215 -10.43 -4.24 -5.78
CA LEU A 215 -11.82 -3.99 -5.47
C LEU A 215 -12.65 -5.24 -5.75
N GLN A 216 -13.39 -5.72 -4.74
CA GLN A 216 -14.30 -6.85 -4.84
C GLN A 216 -15.75 -6.40 -4.95
N ALA A 217 -16.13 -5.40 -4.17
CA ALA A 217 -17.47 -4.83 -4.19
C ALA A 217 -17.44 -3.35 -3.85
N ARG A 218 -18.40 -2.62 -4.41
CA ARG A 218 -18.66 -1.21 -4.16
C ARG A 218 -20.13 -1.06 -3.76
N GLN A 219 -20.38 -0.45 -2.62
CA GLN A 219 -21.74 -0.18 -2.14
C GLN A 219 -21.87 1.28 -1.72
N VAL A 220 -22.79 2.02 -2.34
CA VAL A 220 -23.17 3.37 -1.91
C VAL A 220 -24.10 3.25 -0.71
N VAL A 221 -23.88 4.08 0.30
CA VAL A 221 -24.48 3.90 1.64
C VAL A 221 -25.41 5.05 2.04
N GLY A 222 -25.39 6.18 1.34
CA GLY A 222 -26.22 7.35 1.65
C GLY A 222 -27.14 7.80 0.52
N GLU A 223 -28.30 8.33 0.88
CA GLU A 223 -29.14 9.17 0.02
C GLU A 223 -29.09 10.63 0.56
N HIS A 224 -28.55 11.54 -0.24
CA HIS A 224 -28.42 13.02 -0.08
C HIS A 224 -27.12 13.59 0.55
N ALA A 225 -26.73 14.76 0.01
CA ALA A 225 -25.61 15.70 0.27
C ALA A 225 -24.18 15.14 0.40
N VAL A 226 -23.98 13.97 1.00
CA VAL A 226 -22.69 13.32 1.24
C VAL A 226 -22.76 11.90 0.69
N VAL A 227 -22.01 11.60 -0.37
CA VAL A 227 -21.94 10.25 -0.92
C VAL A 227 -20.90 9.47 -0.14
N ASP A 228 -21.33 8.63 0.80
CA ASP A 228 -20.44 7.67 1.45
C ASP A 228 -20.51 6.30 0.78
N VAL A 229 -19.35 5.67 0.63
CA VAL A 229 -19.18 4.45 -0.15
C VAL A 229 -18.37 3.45 0.66
N PHE A 230 -18.87 2.21 0.73
CA PHE A 230 -18.07 1.05 1.14
C PHE A 230 -17.35 0.48 -0.08
N HIS A 231 -16.02 0.37 0.04
CA HIS A 231 -15.20 -0.44 -0.83
C HIS A 231 -14.79 -1.70 -0.07
N THR A 232 -15.26 -2.85 -0.56
CA THR A 232 -14.73 -4.15 -0.12
C THR A 232 -13.53 -4.49 -0.98
N LEU A 233 -12.39 -4.63 -0.34
CA LEU A 233 -11.09 -4.82 -0.92
C LEU A 233 -10.53 -6.20 -0.57
N ARG A 234 -9.62 -6.70 -1.38
CA ARG A 234 -8.84 -7.91 -1.09
C ARG A 234 -7.36 -7.63 -1.23
N ARG A 235 -6.56 -8.02 -0.22
CA ARG A 235 -5.10 -7.88 -0.26
C ARG A 235 -4.52 -8.82 -1.32
N GLU A 236 -3.94 -8.27 -2.37
CA GLU A 236 -3.34 -9.04 -3.47
C GLU A 236 -1.89 -9.43 -3.19
N ARG A 237 -1.41 -10.54 -3.75
CA ARG A 237 0.01 -10.92 -3.66
C ARG A 237 0.87 -10.02 -4.56
N THR A 238 1.20 -8.83 -4.07
CA THR A 238 2.00 -7.83 -4.78
C THR A 238 2.79 -6.95 -3.81
N LEU A 239 3.44 -5.91 -4.33
CA LEU A 239 4.07 -4.84 -3.57
C LEU A 239 3.13 -3.64 -3.43
N ALA A 240 2.98 -3.12 -2.22
CA ALA A 240 2.38 -1.82 -1.99
C ALA A 240 3.37 -0.70 -2.32
N ASP A 241 2.85 0.44 -2.77
CA ASP A 241 3.62 1.65 -3.01
C ASP A 241 4.20 2.23 -1.71
N THR A 242 5.50 2.53 -1.69
CA THR A 242 6.11 3.32 -0.60
C THR A 242 6.28 4.74 -1.12
N VAL A 243 5.24 5.54 -0.95
CA VAL A 243 5.16 6.91 -1.49
C VAL A 243 4.52 7.85 -0.48
N GLY A 244 4.84 9.14 -0.56
CA GLY A 244 4.33 10.19 0.33
C GLY A 244 4.55 11.58 -0.27
N PRO A 245 4.21 12.65 0.45
CA PRO A 245 4.49 14.02 -0.01
C PRO A 245 6.00 14.30 -0.06
N ASP A 246 6.37 15.42 -0.69
CA ASP A 246 7.74 15.99 -0.68
C ASP A 246 8.85 15.09 -1.26
N MET A 247 8.49 14.08 -2.06
CA MET A 247 9.46 13.19 -2.68
C MET A 247 10.39 13.94 -3.65
N ALA A 248 11.70 13.76 -3.48
CA ALA A 248 12.69 14.19 -4.45
C ALA A 248 12.61 13.32 -5.72
N VAL A 249 12.48 12.01 -5.56
CA VAL A 249 12.45 11.06 -6.69
C VAL A 249 11.37 10.03 -6.46
N LEU A 250 10.52 9.81 -7.47
CA LEU A 250 9.65 8.64 -7.55
C LEU A 250 10.25 7.62 -8.51
N LEU A 251 10.70 6.48 -7.99
CA LEU A 251 11.16 5.36 -8.79
C LEU A 251 9.98 4.48 -9.20
N VAL A 252 9.92 4.14 -10.48
CA VAL A 252 8.80 3.41 -11.07
C VAL A 252 9.32 2.15 -11.75
N GLY A 253 9.06 1.00 -11.14
CA GLY A 253 9.31 -0.31 -11.73
C GLY A 253 8.32 -0.64 -12.85
N LEU A 254 8.56 -1.75 -13.56
CA LEU A 254 7.63 -2.26 -14.56
C LEU A 254 6.43 -2.93 -13.88
N ASN A 255 6.71 -4.01 -13.17
CA ASN A 255 5.78 -4.77 -12.37
C ASN A 255 6.56 -5.63 -11.36
N PRO A 256 5.97 -5.98 -10.22
CA PRO A 256 6.64 -6.81 -9.23
C PRO A 256 6.78 -8.25 -9.71
N SER A 257 7.92 -8.88 -9.38
CA SER A 257 8.01 -10.34 -9.43
C SER A 257 7.34 -10.97 -8.21
N LEU A 258 6.92 -12.23 -8.30
CA LEU A 258 6.42 -12.97 -7.13
C LEU A 258 7.43 -13.00 -5.98
N HIS A 259 8.73 -13.10 -6.30
CA HIS A 259 9.81 -13.04 -5.32
C HIS A 259 9.87 -11.67 -4.62
N ALA A 260 9.75 -10.57 -5.37
CA ALA A 260 9.70 -9.23 -4.80
C ALA A 260 8.46 -9.06 -3.90
N ALA A 261 7.30 -9.53 -4.35
CA ALA A 261 6.06 -9.49 -3.56
C ALA A 261 6.19 -10.23 -2.22
N ASP A 262 6.86 -11.39 -2.19
CA ASP A 262 7.09 -12.15 -0.94
C ASP A 262 8.15 -11.50 -0.05
N ALA A 263 9.17 -10.88 -0.65
CA ALA A 263 10.22 -10.17 0.06
C ALA A 263 9.71 -8.84 0.65
N GLY A 264 8.68 -8.24 0.05
CA GLY A 264 8.08 -6.97 0.48
C GLY A 264 8.78 -5.73 -0.08
N TYR A 265 9.75 -5.86 -0.98
CA TYR A 265 10.39 -4.71 -1.62
C TYR A 265 10.77 -4.99 -3.08
N GLY A 266 10.83 -3.93 -3.88
CA GLY A 266 11.19 -4.00 -5.30
C GLY A 266 12.63 -4.46 -5.52
N PHE A 267 12.91 -5.00 -6.71
CA PHE A 267 14.27 -5.36 -7.11
C PHE A 267 15.00 -6.36 -6.18
N ALA A 268 14.27 -7.20 -5.45
CA ALA A 268 14.80 -8.13 -4.44
C ALA A 268 15.59 -9.34 -4.98
N GLY A 269 15.74 -9.48 -6.30
CA GLY A 269 16.45 -10.62 -6.89
C GLY A 269 17.97 -10.52 -6.65
N PRO A 270 18.67 -11.62 -6.35
CA PRO A 270 20.11 -11.59 -6.01
C PRO A 270 21.01 -11.10 -7.15
N SER A 271 20.57 -11.27 -8.41
CA SER A 271 21.26 -10.75 -9.59
C SER A 271 20.86 -9.33 -9.97
N ASN A 272 19.88 -8.73 -9.28
CA ASN A 272 19.44 -7.37 -9.55
C ASN A 272 20.44 -6.38 -8.96
N ARG A 273 20.84 -5.39 -9.76
CA ARG A 273 21.89 -4.43 -9.40
C ARG A 273 21.36 -3.10 -8.89
N PHE A 274 20.04 -2.90 -8.84
CA PHE A 274 19.39 -1.63 -8.49
C PHE A 274 19.88 -1.08 -7.16
N TRP A 275 19.71 -1.82 -6.07
CA TRP A 275 20.02 -1.34 -4.72
C TRP A 275 21.49 -0.97 -4.54
N ARG A 276 22.40 -1.74 -5.16
CA ARG A 276 23.83 -1.42 -5.16
C ARG A 276 24.13 -0.13 -5.93
N ALA A 277 23.53 0.05 -7.10
CA ALA A 277 23.71 1.24 -7.92
C ALA A 277 23.13 2.49 -7.25
N ALA A 278 21.95 2.37 -6.62
CA ALA A 278 21.29 3.47 -5.92
C ALA A 278 22.07 3.93 -4.69
N ALA A 279 22.64 2.99 -3.92
CA ALA A 279 23.53 3.33 -2.81
C ALA A 279 24.84 3.97 -3.33
N ALA A 280 25.44 3.41 -4.39
CA ALA A 280 26.67 3.94 -4.97
C ALA A 280 26.49 5.34 -5.59
N SER A 281 25.29 5.69 -6.06
CA SER A 281 24.99 7.05 -6.57
C SER A 281 24.71 8.06 -5.45
N GLY A 282 24.64 7.60 -4.19
CA GLY A 282 24.18 8.38 -3.05
C GLY A 282 22.72 8.83 -3.18
N LEU A 283 21.91 8.10 -3.96
CA LEU A 283 20.47 8.38 -4.07
C LEU A 283 19.72 7.87 -2.84
N ILE A 284 20.20 6.78 -2.23
CA ILE A 284 19.66 6.21 -1.01
C ILE A 284 20.77 5.94 0.00
N THR A 285 20.45 6.05 1.28
CA THR A 285 21.36 5.77 2.39
C THR A 285 21.28 4.30 2.81
N ARG A 286 20.09 3.69 2.75
CA ARG A 286 19.84 2.31 3.20
C ARG A 286 19.27 1.44 2.08
N ALA A 287 20.06 0.48 1.62
CA ALA A 287 19.64 -0.47 0.61
C ALA A 287 18.62 -1.49 1.16
N HIS A 288 17.68 -1.92 0.29
CA HIS A 288 16.62 -2.91 0.55
C HIS A 288 15.58 -2.47 1.60
N ASP A 289 15.50 -1.16 1.86
CA ASP A 289 14.54 -0.57 2.79
C ASP A 289 13.79 0.59 2.10
N PRO A 290 12.72 0.29 1.34
CA PRO A 290 11.99 1.32 0.60
C PRO A 290 11.30 2.34 1.52
N LEU A 291 10.94 1.95 2.76
CA LEU A 291 10.40 2.88 3.73
C LEU A 291 11.47 3.90 4.17
N ARG A 292 12.72 3.46 4.39
CA ARG A 292 13.82 4.39 4.71
C ARG A 292 14.27 5.20 3.51
N ALA A 293 14.23 4.64 2.31
CA ALA A 293 14.44 5.43 1.10
C ALA A 293 13.43 6.59 1.02
N LEU A 294 12.15 6.35 1.36
CA LEU A 294 11.15 7.40 1.40
C LEU A 294 11.40 8.42 2.54
N LEU A 295 11.52 7.94 3.77
CA LEU A 295 11.56 8.80 4.97
C LEU A 295 12.89 9.54 5.15
N ASP A 296 14.01 8.87 4.85
CA ASP A 296 15.35 9.40 5.11
C ASP A 296 15.91 10.12 3.86
N ASP A 297 15.57 9.66 2.65
CA ASP A 297 16.18 10.13 1.39
C ASP A 297 15.18 10.82 0.43
N GLY A 298 13.87 10.84 0.73
CA GLY A 298 12.85 11.42 -0.16
C GLY A 298 12.65 10.62 -1.45
N VAL A 299 12.94 9.32 -1.44
CA VAL A 299 12.89 8.42 -2.60
C VAL A 299 11.72 7.44 -2.45
N GLY A 300 10.63 7.72 -3.17
CA GLY A 300 9.47 6.83 -3.25
C GLY A 300 9.63 5.72 -4.28
N MET A 301 8.85 4.65 -4.14
CA MET A 301 8.84 3.51 -5.05
C MET A 301 7.42 3.03 -5.36
N THR A 302 7.14 2.84 -6.64
CA THR A 302 5.92 2.24 -7.19
C THR A 302 6.25 1.38 -8.42
N ASP A 303 5.24 0.81 -9.06
CA ASP A 303 5.35 0.09 -10.33
C ASP A 303 4.27 0.60 -11.31
N LEU A 304 4.58 0.58 -12.60
CA LEU A 304 3.58 0.84 -13.64
C LEU A 304 2.43 -0.17 -13.57
N VAL A 305 2.71 -1.45 -13.32
CA VAL A 305 1.67 -2.49 -13.20
C VAL A 305 1.78 -3.18 -11.86
N LYS A 306 0.69 -3.19 -11.09
CA LYS A 306 0.67 -3.74 -9.73
C LYS A 306 0.42 -5.24 -9.70
N ARG A 307 0.09 -5.88 -10.83
CA ARG A 307 -0.02 -7.34 -10.91
C ARG A 307 1.37 -7.98 -10.85
N ALA A 308 1.60 -8.81 -9.83
CA ALA A 308 2.84 -9.56 -9.75
C ALA A 308 2.85 -10.72 -10.76
N THR A 309 3.95 -10.91 -11.46
CA THR A 309 4.09 -11.99 -12.46
C THR A 309 5.36 -12.81 -12.25
N ALA A 310 5.41 -14.02 -12.83
CA ALA A 310 6.62 -14.82 -12.84
C ALA A 310 7.61 -14.27 -13.89
N ARG A 311 7.09 -13.76 -15.02
CA ARG A 311 7.83 -13.16 -16.12
C ARG A 311 7.24 -11.81 -16.50
N ALA A 312 8.10 -10.82 -16.72
CA ALA A 312 7.67 -9.47 -17.12
C ALA A 312 6.97 -9.44 -18.50
N SER A 313 7.19 -10.46 -19.34
CA SER A 313 6.51 -10.60 -20.65
C SER A 313 5.02 -10.94 -20.53
N GLU A 314 4.53 -11.28 -19.34
CA GLU A 314 3.11 -11.56 -19.08
C GLU A 314 2.27 -10.29 -18.95
N VAL A 315 2.90 -9.11 -18.89
CA VAL A 315 2.22 -7.82 -18.80
C VAL A 315 2.00 -7.27 -20.20
N ASP A 316 0.75 -6.99 -20.55
CA ASP A 316 0.40 -6.50 -21.87
C ASP A 316 0.46 -4.97 -21.99
N ARG A 317 0.30 -4.47 -23.22
CA ARG A 317 0.35 -3.03 -23.53
C ARG A 317 -0.79 -2.24 -22.87
N ALA A 318 -1.97 -2.85 -22.74
CA ALA A 318 -3.13 -2.20 -22.13
C ALA A 318 -2.95 -2.04 -20.62
N GLU A 319 -2.35 -3.03 -19.95
CA GLU A 319 -1.93 -2.94 -18.55
C GLU A 319 -0.93 -1.79 -18.34
N TYR A 320 0.09 -1.67 -19.19
CA TYR A 320 1.04 -0.55 -19.10
C TYR A 320 0.37 0.82 -19.29
N ARG A 321 -0.62 0.93 -20.18
CA ARG A 321 -1.36 2.18 -20.40
C ARG A 321 -2.20 2.56 -19.18
N ARG A 322 -3.02 1.63 -18.67
CA ARG A 322 -3.80 1.85 -17.44
C ARG A 322 -2.89 2.19 -16.25
N GLY A 323 -1.77 1.50 -16.16
CA GLY A 323 -0.74 1.73 -15.17
C GLY A 323 -0.13 3.13 -15.21
N ALA A 324 0.14 3.63 -16.41
CA ALA A 324 0.63 4.99 -16.61
C ALA A 324 -0.45 6.04 -16.30
N ASP A 325 -1.74 5.75 -16.56
CA ASP A 325 -2.84 6.65 -16.21
C ASP A 325 -3.04 6.74 -14.68
N ARG A 326 -2.92 5.61 -13.97
CA ARG A 326 -2.85 5.59 -12.49
C ARG A 326 -1.64 6.39 -11.99
N LEU A 327 -0.48 6.18 -12.60
CA LEU A 327 0.76 6.87 -12.22
C LEU A 327 0.64 8.39 -12.40
N GLU A 328 0.03 8.87 -13.50
CA GLU A 328 -0.23 10.29 -13.72
C GLU A 328 -0.97 10.92 -12.53
N ARG A 329 -2.06 10.29 -12.08
CA ARG A 329 -2.85 10.74 -10.93
C ARG A 329 -2.06 10.71 -9.62
N LEU A 330 -1.23 9.69 -9.41
CA LEU A 330 -0.36 9.61 -8.24
C LEU A 330 0.67 10.75 -8.23
N VAL A 331 1.24 11.06 -9.40
CA VAL A 331 2.23 12.14 -9.56
C VAL A 331 1.58 13.50 -9.38
N ASP A 332 0.36 13.69 -9.88
CA ASP A 332 -0.44 14.90 -9.65
C ASP A 332 -0.74 15.11 -8.15
N LEU A 333 -1.11 14.02 -7.45
CA LEU A 333 -1.40 14.05 -6.02
C LEU A 333 -0.16 14.35 -5.15
N LEU A 334 0.97 13.70 -5.43
CA LEU A 334 2.13 13.71 -4.52
C LEU A 334 3.28 14.63 -4.98
N GLY A 335 3.25 15.10 -6.23
CA GLY A 335 4.18 16.08 -6.75
C GLY A 335 5.68 15.76 -6.61
N PRO A 336 6.18 14.54 -6.92
CA PRO A 336 7.62 14.23 -6.81
C PRO A 336 8.47 15.11 -7.74
N ARG A 337 9.66 15.57 -7.32
CA ARG A 337 10.52 16.44 -8.16
C ARG A 337 10.91 15.80 -9.49
N VAL A 338 11.15 14.50 -9.49
CA VAL A 338 11.47 13.72 -10.69
C VAL A 338 10.78 12.37 -10.64
N VAL A 339 10.26 11.92 -11.79
CA VAL A 339 9.78 10.54 -11.96
C VAL A 339 10.83 9.74 -12.75
N CYS A 340 11.31 8.64 -12.21
CA CYS A 340 12.34 7.80 -12.81
C CYS A 340 11.81 6.39 -13.12
N LEU A 341 11.65 6.10 -14.41
CA LEU A 341 11.21 4.80 -14.93
C LEU A 341 12.41 3.85 -15.00
N VAL A 342 12.33 2.76 -14.24
CA VAL A 342 13.37 1.74 -14.13
C VAL A 342 13.10 0.63 -15.14
N GLY A 343 13.59 0.85 -16.36
CA GLY A 343 13.38 -0.02 -17.52
C GLY A 343 12.51 0.65 -18.60
N LEU A 344 12.91 0.50 -19.86
CA LEU A 344 12.30 1.23 -20.98
C LEU A 344 10.99 0.61 -21.48
N SER A 345 10.78 -0.70 -21.27
CA SER A 345 9.70 -1.43 -21.94
C SER A 345 8.31 -0.92 -21.58
N GLY A 346 8.06 -0.65 -20.29
CA GLY A 346 6.77 -0.15 -19.82
C GLY A 346 6.47 1.24 -20.37
N TRP A 347 7.44 2.16 -20.27
CA TRP A 347 7.31 3.51 -20.82
C TRP A 347 7.10 3.51 -22.34
N ARG A 348 7.85 2.65 -23.07
CA ARG A 348 7.68 2.49 -24.52
C ARG A 348 6.32 1.91 -24.92
N ALA A 349 5.81 0.98 -24.13
CA ALA A 349 4.50 0.39 -24.37
C ALA A 349 3.38 1.41 -24.10
N ALA A 350 3.50 2.17 -23.01
CA ALA A 350 2.48 3.07 -22.49
C ALA A 350 2.41 4.42 -23.22
N ARG A 351 3.56 5.08 -23.45
CA ARG A 351 3.61 6.51 -23.81
C ARG A 351 4.47 6.80 -25.04
N ASP A 352 5.73 6.38 -25.05
CA ASP A 352 6.67 6.70 -26.15
C ASP A 352 7.43 5.49 -26.67
N PRO A 353 6.97 4.85 -27.77
CA PRO A 353 7.64 3.71 -28.39
C PRO A 353 9.11 3.93 -28.77
N LYS A 354 9.55 5.19 -28.93
CA LYS A 354 10.90 5.56 -29.36
C LYS A 354 11.80 6.02 -28.21
N ALA A 355 11.29 6.01 -26.97
CA ALA A 355 12.02 6.49 -25.79
C ALA A 355 13.42 5.89 -25.68
N ARG A 356 14.39 6.72 -25.29
CA ARG A 356 15.79 6.33 -25.05
C ARG A 356 16.17 6.59 -23.59
N PRO A 357 17.21 5.94 -23.05
CA PRO A 357 17.66 6.25 -21.70
C PRO A 357 18.03 7.73 -21.56
N GLY A 358 17.65 8.36 -20.46
CA GLY A 358 17.88 9.79 -20.19
C GLY A 358 16.61 10.54 -19.81
N LEU A 359 16.71 11.88 -19.79
CA LEU A 359 15.57 12.79 -19.64
C LEU A 359 14.67 12.70 -20.88
N GLN A 360 13.35 12.65 -20.67
CA GLN A 360 12.36 12.60 -21.74
C GLN A 360 11.76 13.98 -22.01
N GLU A 361 11.25 14.18 -23.23
CA GLU A 361 10.46 15.37 -23.59
C GLU A 361 9.07 15.35 -22.95
N GLN A 362 8.48 14.16 -22.82
CA GLN A 362 7.18 13.97 -22.18
C GLN A 362 7.32 14.04 -20.65
N THR A 363 6.37 14.73 -20.02
CA THR A 363 6.24 14.83 -18.56
C THR A 363 5.10 13.93 -18.06
N LEU A 364 5.02 13.75 -16.73
CA LEU A 364 3.85 13.18 -16.04
C LEU A 364 3.35 14.21 -15.03
N ALA A 365 2.10 14.68 -15.19
CA ALA A 365 1.50 15.76 -14.41
C ALA A 365 2.44 16.98 -14.28
N GLY A 366 3.09 17.36 -15.39
CA GLY A 366 4.07 18.45 -15.43
C GLY A 366 5.43 18.15 -14.79
N ARG A 367 5.64 16.97 -14.20
CA ARG A 367 6.91 16.57 -13.58
C ARG A 367 7.86 15.95 -14.60
N PRO A 368 9.18 16.23 -14.53
CA PRO A 368 10.15 15.69 -15.47
C PRO A 368 10.26 14.17 -15.34
N VAL A 369 10.33 13.50 -16.48
CA VAL A 369 10.46 12.04 -16.57
C VAL A 369 11.86 11.66 -17.02
N TYR A 370 12.50 10.80 -16.26
CA TYR A 370 13.76 10.15 -16.62
C TYR A 370 13.51 8.66 -16.85
N VAL A 371 14.10 8.08 -17.90
CA VAL A 371 14.02 6.64 -18.15
C VAL A 371 15.42 6.04 -18.10
N MET A 372 15.62 4.98 -17.31
CA MET A 372 16.91 4.30 -17.20
C MET A 372 16.83 2.82 -17.64
N PRO A 373 17.96 2.19 -18.02
CA PRO A 373 17.99 0.78 -18.37
C PRO A 373 17.55 -0.14 -17.21
N ASN A 374 17.04 -1.32 -17.55
CA ASN A 374 16.62 -2.30 -16.55
C ASN A 374 17.83 -2.83 -15.75
N PRO A 375 17.81 -2.80 -14.40
CA PRO A 375 18.92 -3.20 -13.53
C PRO A 375 19.06 -4.72 -13.35
N SER A 376 18.14 -5.52 -13.91
CA SER A 376 18.20 -6.98 -13.90
C SER A 376 19.55 -7.51 -14.37
N GLY A 377 20.07 -8.56 -13.73
CA GLY A 377 21.30 -9.23 -14.14
C GLY A 377 21.23 -9.86 -15.53
N LEU A 378 20.02 -10.11 -16.06
CA LEU A 378 19.81 -10.58 -17.43
C LEU A 378 20.16 -9.52 -18.49
N ASN A 379 20.20 -8.24 -18.12
CA ASN A 379 20.59 -7.16 -19.00
C ASN A 379 22.13 -6.99 -18.99
N THR A 380 22.83 -7.71 -19.86
CA THR A 380 24.30 -7.68 -19.94
C THR A 380 24.86 -6.43 -20.59
N HIS A 381 24.04 -5.62 -21.26
CA HIS A 381 24.46 -4.41 -21.97
C HIS A 381 24.71 -3.19 -21.07
N ILE A 382 24.30 -3.25 -19.79
CA ILE A 382 24.52 -2.17 -18.82
C ILE A 382 25.36 -2.66 -17.64
N THR A 383 26.40 -1.89 -17.31
CA THR A 383 27.28 -2.15 -16.16
C THR A 383 26.69 -1.58 -14.87
N LEU A 384 27.22 -1.99 -13.71
CA LEU A 384 26.86 -1.38 -12.42
C LEU A 384 27.18 0.13 -12.42
N GLU A 385 28.34 0.50 -12.96
CA GLU A 385 28.77 1.90 -13.08
C GLU A 385 27.81 2.71 -13.97
N GLY A 386 27.38 2.15 -15.10
CA GLY A 386 26.37 2.79 -15.96
C GLY A 386 25.04 3.02 -15.24
N LEU A 387 24.54 2.03 -14.49
CA LEU A 387 23.33 2.18 -13.67
C LEU A 387 23.52 3.25 -12.58
N THR A 388 24.69 3.29 -11.96
CA THR A 388 25.06 4.28 -10.94
C THR A 388 25.07 5.69 -11.53
N GLY A 389 25.63 5.86 -12.73
CA GLY A 389 25.62 7.12 -13.47
C GLY A 389 24.22 7.64 -13.78
N HIS A 390 23.31 6.75 -14.22
CA HIS A 390 21.90 7.12 -14.44
C HIS A 390 21.23 7.60 -13.14
N LEU A 391 21.42 6.90 -12.02
CA LEU A 391 20.80 7.27 -10.75
C LEU A 391 21.42 8.55 -10.16
N ALA A 392 22.72 8.79 -10.39
CA ALA A 392 23.37 10.05 -10.03
C ALA A 392 22.85 11.23 -10.86
N GLU A 393 22.51 11.02 -12.14
CA GLU A 393 21.85 12.02 -12.98
C GLU A 393 20.44 12.34 -12.48
N VAL A 394 19.66 11.31 -12.12
CA VAL A 394 18.32 11.46 -11.54
C VAL A 394 18.37 12.29 -10.26
N ARG A 395 19.32 11.99 -9.36
CA ARG A 395 19.56 12.79 -8.15
C ARG A 395 19.88 14.24 -8.48
N ARG A 396 20.83 14.50 -9.38
CA ARG A 396 21.20 15.86 -9.83
C ARG A 396 20.05 16.60 -10.52
N LEU A 397 19.12 15.88 -11.16
CA LEU A 397 17.90 16.46 -11.70
C LEU A 397 16.92 16.86 -10.59
N ALA A 398 16.78 16.04 -9.55
CA ALA A 398 15.93 16.37 -8.40
C ALA A 398 16.45 17.57 -7.60
N ASP A 399 17.77 17.73 -7.48
CA ASP A 399 18.40 18.85 -6.76
C ASP A 399 18.23 20.22 -7.47
N ARG A 400 17.75 20.25 -8.71
CA ARG A 400 17.51 21.48 -9.49
C ARG A 400 16.14 22.13 -9.23
N PHE A 401 15.23 21.41 -8.60
CA PHE A 401 13.89 21.84 -8.23
C PHE A 401 13.76 21.80 -6.71
#